data_AF-H2EPC8-F1
#
_entry.id   AF-H2EPC8-F1
#
_cell.length_a   1.000
_cell.length_b   1.000
_cell.length_c   1.000
_cell.angle_alpha   90.00
_cell.angle_beta   90.00
_cell.angle_gamma   90.00
#
_symmetry.space_group_name_H-M   'P 1'
#
loop_
_entity.id
_entity.type
_entity.pdbx_description
1 polymer ?
#
loop_
_entity_poly.entity_id
_entity_poly.type
_entity_poly.pdbx_seq_one_letter_code
_entity_poly.pdbx_strand_id
1 'polypeptide(L)'
;VTSHMLKYSVKDKNLSVFFEKDWISQEFKDKEVDIYALSAQEACECPGKRYEAFGGITLTNSEKKEIKVPINVWEKSKQHPPMFITVNKPKVTAQEVDIKVRKLLIKKYDIYNNREQKYSKGTVTLDLNSGKDIVFDLYYFGNGDFNS
;
A
#
# COMPACT_ATOMS: atom_id res chain seq x y z
N VAL A 1 -4.06 -3.40 23.42
CA VAL A 1 -4.55 -3.24 22.04
C VAL A 1 -5.79 -4.10 21.88
N THR A 2 -6.73 -3.74 20.99
CA THR A 2 -7.82 -4.66 20.63
C THR A 2 -7.26 -5.85 19.84
N SER A 3 -8.06 -6.89 19.61
CA SER A 3 -7.62 -8.08 18.87
C SER A 3 -7.30 -7.81 17.39
N HIS A 4 -7.76 -6.68 16.83
CA HIS A 4 -7.60 -6.29 15.42
C HIS A 4 -6.54 -5.21 15.18
N MET A 5 -5.69 -4.91 16.17
CA MET A 5 -4.69 -3.86 16.00
C MET A 5 -3.37 -4.14 16.72
N LEU A 6 -2.30 -3.56 16.20
CA LEU A 6 -1.00 -3.46 16.87
C LEU A 6 -0.56 -1.99 16.90
N LYS A 7 0.13 -1.60 17.97
CA LYS A 7 0.68 -0.24 18.13
C LYS A 7 2.19 -0.29 17.93
N TYR A 8 2.71 0.64 17.15
CA TYR A 8 4.13 0.79 16.86
C TYR A 8 4.58 2.21 17.18
N SER A 9 5.81 2.35 17.65
CA SER A 9 6.51 3.63 17.72
C SER A 9 7.44 3.73 16.52
N VAL A 10 7.08 4.53 15.52
CA VAL A 10 7.88 4.71 14.30
C VAL A 10 8.43 6.13 14.30
N LYS A 11 9.74 6.26 14.57
CA LYS A 11 10.36 7.56 14.91
C LYS A 11 9.65 8.15 16.15
N ASP A 12 9.26 9.42 16.11
CA ASP A 12 8.52 10.11 17.17
C ASP A 12 6.99 10.08 16.97
N LYS A 13 6.47 9.09 16.23
CA LYS A 13 5.04 8.94 15.91
C LYS A 13 4.48 7.66 16.51
N ASN A 14 3.30 7.76 17.10
CA ASN A 14 2.53 6.61 17.55
C ASN A 14 1.65 6.14 16.39
N LEU A 15 1.90 4.93 15.89
CA LEU A 15 1.19 4.34 14.76
C LEU A 15 0.29 3.19 15.23
N SER A 16 -1.02 3.33 15.04
CA SER A 16 -2.01 2.28 15.17
C SER A 16 -2.15 1.54 13.83
N VAL A 17 -1.77 0.26 13.77
CA VAL A 17 -1.96 -0.57 12.57
C VAL A 17 -3.14 -1.49 12.78
N PHE A 18 -4.15 -1.35 11.92
CA PHE A 18 -5.39 -2.12 11.97
C PHE A 18 -5.37 -3.27 10.96
N PHE A 19 -6.00 -4.38 11.33
CA PHE A 19 -6.13 -5.59 10.52
C PHE A 19 -7.59 -6.03 10.41
N GLU A 20 -7.94 -6.61 9.26
CA GLU A 20 -9.30 -7.08 9.02
C GLU A 20 -9.71 -8.23 9.96
N LYS A 21 -8.78 -9.15 10.25
CA LYS A 21 -9.02 -10.31 11.12
C LYS A 21 -8.10 -10.26 12.34
N ASP A 22 -8.61 -10.75 13.46
CA ASP A 22 -7.92 -10.77 14.75
C ASP A 22 -6.68 -11.66 14.77
N TRP A 23 -6.76 -12.83 14.13
CA TRP A 23 -5.65 -13.78 14.07
C TRP A 23 -4.41 -13.22 13.36
N ILE A 24 -4.58 -12.23 12.46
CA ILE A 24 -3.46 -11.55 11.79
C ILE A 24 -2.61 -10.78 12.82
N SER A 25 -3.25 -10.14 13.80
CA SER A 25 -2.54 -9.42 14.86
C SER A 25 -1.68 -10.37 15.69
N GLN A 26 -2.15 -11.60 15.92
CA GLN A 26 -1.38 -12.62 16.65
C GLN A 26 -0.17 -13.11 15.86
N GLU A 27 -0.22 -13.12 14.52
CA GLU A 27 0.92 -13.51 13.68
C GLU A 27 2.13 -12.58 13.88
N PHE A 28 1.90 -11.30 14.14
CA PHE A 28 2.94 -10.26 14.23
C PHE A 28 3.24 -9.76 15.64
N LYS A 29 2.42 -10.12 16.62
CA LYS A 29 2.60 -9.70 18.00
C LYS A 29 3.96 -10.13 18.53
N ASP A 30 4.65 -9.20 19.19
CA ASP A 30 5.96 -9.41 19.84
C ASP A 30 7.08 -9.91 18.88
N LYS A 31 6.93 -9.67 17.57
CA LYS A 31 7.92 -10.01 16.54
C LYS A 31 8.50 -8.78 15.88
N GLU A 32 9.72 -8.90 15.37
CA GLU A 32 10.32 -7.88 14.50
C GLU A 32 9.65 -7.91 13.13
N VAL A 33 9.25 -6.73 12.65
CA VAL A 33 8.50 -6.59 11.40
C VAL A 33 9.00 -5.41 10.56
N ASP A 34 8.82 -5.53 9.26
CA ASP A 34 8.92 -4.44 8.31
C ASP A 34 7.53 -3.83 8.05
N ILE A 35 7.45 -2.51 8.08
CA ILE A 35 6.20 -1.74 7.86
C ILE A 35 6.31 -0.96 6.56
N TYR A 36 5.39 -1.19 5.62
CA TYR A 36 5.21 -0.38 4.41
C TYR A 36 3.71 -0.15 4.17
N ALA A 37 3.22 1.00 4.65
CA ALA A 37 1.82 1.40 4.55
C ALA A 37 1.70 2.91 4.32
N LEU A 38 0.58 3.33 3.72
CA LEU A 38 0.12 4.71 3.84
C LEU A 38 -0.54 4.89 5.20
N SER A 39 -0.43 6.10 5.76
CA SER A 39 -1.03 6.43 7.06
C SER A 39 -1.81 7.74 7.00
N ALA A 40 -2.86 7.82 7.82
CA ALA A 40 -3.63 9.02 8.09
C ALA A 40 -3.36 9.50 9.51
N GLN A 41 -3.52 10.79 9.76
CA GLN A 41 -3.43 11.35 11.11
C GLN A 41 -4.77 11.14 11.84
N GLU A 42 -4.73 10.57 13.04
CA GLU A 42 -5.92 10.43 13.89
C GLU A 42 -6.34 11.82 14.40
N ALA A 43 -7.61 12.18 14.23
CA ALA A 43 -8.18 13.38 14.83
C ALA A 43 -8.54 13.10 16.30
N CYS A 44 -7.84 13.74 17.24
CA CYS A 44 -8.15 13.67 18.67
C CYS A 44 -7.88 15.02 19.35
N GLU A 45 -8.62 15.32 20.42
CA GLU A 45 -8.29 16.39 21.37
C GLU A 45 -7.15 15.94 22.31
N CYS A 46 -6.06 15.42 21.75
CA CYS A 46 -4.96 14.87 22.52
C CYS A 46 -3.60 15.37 22.00
N PRO A 47 -2.68 15.81 22.88
CA PRO A 47 -1.37 16.24 22.44
C PRO A 47 -0.60 15.00 21.93
N GLY A 48 -0.35 14.94 20.61
CA GLY A 48 0.44 13.86 20.04
C GLY A 48 0.41 13.75 18.52
N LYS A 49 1.43 13.08 17.99
CA LYS A 49 1.54 12.65 16.59
C LYS A 49 0.97 11.23 16.46
N ARG A 50 -0.36 11.10 16.55
CA ARG A 50 -1.06 9.82 16.37
C ARG A 50 -1.42 9.60 14.91
N TYR A 51 -1.12 8.41 14.43
CA TYR A 51 -1.37 8.01 13.06
C TYR A 51 -2.01 6.64 13.04
N GLU A 52 -2.81 6.39 12.04
CA GLU A 52 -3.40 5.09 11.75
C GLU A 52 -2.99 4.60 10.35
N ALA A 53 -2.85 3.29 10.22
CA ALA A 53 -2.60 2.62 8.94
C ALA A 53 -3.31 1.26 8.93
N PHE A 54 -3.51 0.70 7.73
CA PHE A 54 -4.17 -0.59 7.55
C PHE A 54 -3.18 -1.61 6.96
N GLY A 55 -2.95 -2.72 7.66
CA GLY A 55 -2.03 -3.77 7.24
C GLY A 55 -0.61 -3.27 6.94
N GLY A 56 -0.03 -3.72 5.82
CA GLY A 56 1.31 -3.28 5.39
C GLY A 56 2.47 -3.85 6.21
N ILE A 57 2.23 -4.92 6.97
CA ILE A 57 3.20 -5.58 7.83
C ILE A 57 3.69 -6.88 7.21
N THR A 58 4.99 -7.12 7.29
CA THR A 58 5.65 -8.39 6.97
C THR A 58 6.69 -8.71 8.04
N LEU A 59 6.93 -9.98 8.36
CA LEU A 59 8.05 -10.34 9.24
C LEU A 59 9.38 -9.88 8.64
N THR A 60 10.29 -9.38 9.48
CA THR A 60 11.63 -8.99 9.05
C THR A 60 12.37 -10.18 8.45
N ASN A 61 13.08 -9.95 7.35
CA ASN A 61 13.91 -10.95 6.70
C ASN A 61 15.33 -10.41 6.48
N SER A 62 16.34 -11.25 6.72
CA SER A 62 17.74 -10.92 6.49
C SER A 62 18.10 -10.87 5.00
N GLU A 63 17.38 -11.60 4.15
CA GLU A 63 17.57 -11.60 2.70
C GLU A 63 16.94 -10.35 2.06
N LYS A 64 17.76 -9.31 1.84
CA LYS A 64 17.35 -8.04 1.23
C LYS A 64 17.71 -7.93 -0.26
N LYS A 65 17.60 -9.04 -1.00
CA LYS A 65 17.90 -9.06 -2.44
C LYS A 65 16.87 -8.25 -3.20
N GLU A 66 17.33 -7.44 -4.15
CA GLU A 66 16.45 -6.66 -5.01
C GLU A 66 15.74 -7.57 -6.03
N ILE A 67 14.42 -7.47 -6.07
CA ILE A 67 13.53 -8.17 -6.98
C ILE A 67 12.82 -7.12 -7.83
N LYS A 68 12.95 -7.24 -9.17
CA LYS A 68 12.23 -6.41 -10.13
C LYS A 68 10.90 -7.07 -10.47
N VAL A 69 9.81 -6.45 -10.05
CA VAL A 69 8.46 -6.89 -10.40
C VAL A 69 8.06 -6.24 -11.73
N PRO A 70 7.78 -7.02 -12.79
CA PRO A 70 7.37 -6.49 -14.09
C PRO A 70 5.97 -5.89 -14.02
N ILE A 71 5.80 -4.73 -14.65
CA ILE A 71 4.54 -3.98 -14.74
C ILE A 71 4.20 -3.81 -16.21
N ASN A 72 3.13 -4.47 -16.64
CA ASN A 72 2.58 -4.35 -17.98
C ASN A 72 1.49 -3.28 -17.98
N VAL A 73 1.66 -2.22 -18.77
CA VAL A 73 0.69 -1.11 -18.83
C VAL A 73 0.00 -1.07 -20.18
N TRP A 74 -1.33 -1.00 -20.13
CA TRP A 74 -2.20 -0.77 -21.26
C TRP A 74 -2.84 0.60 -21.12
N GLU A 75 -2.49 1.51 -22.02
CA GLU A 75 -3.04 2.86 -22.07
C GLU A 75 -3.93 2.99 -23.31
N LYS A 76 -5.25 3.19 -23.12
CA LYS A 76 -6.20 3.39 -24.23
C LYS A 76 -6.04 2.31 -25.33
N SER A 77 -5.99 1.05 -24.89
CA SER A 77 -5.80 -0.16 -25.71
C SER A 77 -4.43 -0.32 -26.38
N LYS A 78 -3.43 0.50 -26.03
CA LYS A 78 -2.05 0.36 -26.50
C LYS A 78 -1.17 -0.20 -25.41
N GLN A 79 -0.41 -1.25 -25.73
CA GLN A 79 0.60 -1.79 -24.83
C GLN A 79 1.82 -0.88 -24.79
N HIS A 80 2.31 -0.59 -23.59
CA HIS A 80 3.57 0.12 -23.39
C HIS A 80 4.74 -0.85 -23.20
N PRO A 81 5.98 -0.39 -23.43
CA PRO A 81 7.18 -1.16 -23.06
C PRO A 81 7.14 -1.59 -21.60
N PRO A 82 7.72 -2.75 -21.25
CA PRO A 82 7.75 -3.24 -19.88
C PRO A 82 8.35 -2.22 -18.92
N MET A 83 7.66 -1.99 -17.81
CA MET A 83 8.14 -1.20 -16.69
C MET A 83 8.38 -2.10 -15.49
N PHE A 84 9.06 -1.57 -14.47
CA PHE A 84 9.41 -2.34 -13.29
C PHE A 84 9.28 -1.49 -12.04
N ILE A 85 8.86 -2.13 -10.95
CA ILE A 85 9.09 -1.63 -9.59
C ILE A 85 10.10 -2.56 -8.91
N THR A 86 10.77 -2.04 -7.88
CA THR A 86 11.73 -2.82 -7.11
C THR A 86 11.18 -3.07 -5.70
N VAL A 87 11.34 -4.30 -5.22
CA VAL A 87 11.10 -4.70 -3.83
C VAL A 87 12.34 -5.43 -3.34
N ASN A 88 12.57 -5.42 -2.04
CA ASN A 88 13.71 -6.10 -1.42
C ASN A 88 13.28 -7.09 -0.33
N LYS A 89 12.02 -7.56 -0.42
CA LYS A 89 11.41 -8.52 0.48
C LYS A 89 11.01 -9.75 -0.32
N PRO A 90 11.32 -10.97 0.16
CA PRO A 90 10.86 -12.19 -0.51
C PRO A 90 9.34 -12.37 -0.41
N LYS A 91 8.71 -11.88 0.65
CA LYS A 91 7.25 -11.78 0.80
C LYS A 91 6.88 -10.30 0.96
N VAL A 92 6.11 -9.77 0.03
CA VAL A 92 5.68 -8.36 0.01
C VAL A 92 4.16 -8.26 0.10
N THR A 93 3.65 -7.16 0.64
CA THR A 93 2.21 -6.92 0.69
C THR A 93 1.69 -6.39 -0.64
N ALA A 94 0.43 -6.69 -0.96
CA ALA A 94 -0.24 -6.08 -2.12
C ALA A 94 -0.24 -4.54 -2.04
N GLN A 95 -0.35 -3.99 -0.83
CA GLN A 95 -0.28 -2.54 -0.57
C GLN A 95 1.07 -1.94 -1.00
N GLU A 96 2.21 -2.56 -0.66
CA GLU A 96 3.52 -2.03 -1.06
C GLU A 96 3.68 -2.03 -2.60
N VAL A 97 3.19 -3.07 -3.28
CA VAL A 97 3.17 -3.14 -4.74
C VAL A 97 2.28 -2.04 -5.32
N ASP A 98 1.03 -1.92 -4.86
CA ASP A 98 0.07 -0.92 -5.33
C ASP A 98 0.59 0.52 -5.15
N ILE A 99 1.13 0.86 -3.97
CA ILE A 99 1.73 2.19 -3.72
C ILE A 99 2.86 2.49 -4.71
N LYS A 100 3.75 1.53 -4.97
CA LYS A 100 4.87 1.71 -5.90
C LYS A 100 4.38 1.85 -7.34
N VAL A 101 3.38 1.07 -7.74
CA VAL A 101 2.76 1.18 -9.08
C VAL A 101 2.06 2.53 -9.24
N ARG A 102 1.22 2.96 -8.30
CA ARG A 102 0.55 4.27 -8.38
C ARG A 102 1.54 5.43 -8.44
N LYS A 103 2.62 5.39 -7.64
CA LYS A 103 3.71 6.40 -7.74
C LYS A 103 4.34 6.43 -9.14
N LEU A 104 4.58 5.27 -9.74
CA LEU A 104 5.09 5.16 -11.11
C LEU A 104 4.10 5.75 -12.13
N LEU A 105 2.82 5.38 -12.02
CA LEU A 105 1.78 5.83 -12.95
C LEU A 105 1.53 7.34 -12.86
N ILE A 106 1.48 7.91 -11.65
CA ILE A 106 1.40 9.37 -11.44
C ILE A 106 2.58 10.06 -12.10
N LYS A 107 3.81 9.58 -11.88
CA LYS A 107 5.01 10.21 -12.44
C LYS A 107 5.08 10.14 -13.97
N LYS A 108 4.61 9.04 -14.57
CA LYS A 108 4.78 8.76 -16.01
C LYS A 108 3.62 9.24 -16.85
N TYR A 109 2.40 9.18 -16.33
CA TYR A 109 1.16 9.41 -17.07
C TYR A 109 0.27 10.47 -16.43
N ASP A 110 0.58 10.92 -15.21
CA ASP A 110 -0.20 11.95 -14.50
C ASP A 110 -1.69 11.57 -14.37
N ILE A 111 -1.95 10.32 -13.95
CA ILE A 111 -3.28 9.69 -13.95
C ILE A 111 -4.34 10.40 -13.10
N TYR A 112 -3.93 11.30 -12.20
CA TYR A 112 -4.82 12.09 -11.33
C TYR A 112 -4.76 13.59 -11.61
N ASN A 113 -4.34 13.99 -12.82
CA ASN A 113 -4.30 15.39 -13.21
C ASN A 113 -5.70 16.03 -13.21
N ASN A 114 -5.89 17.07 -12.40
CA ASN A 114 -7.17 17.77 -12.29
C ASN A 114 -7.41 18.86 -13.34
N ARG A 115 -6.44 19.14 -14.22
CA ARG A 115 -6.56 20.17 -15.28
C ARG A 115 -7.09 19.58 -16.57
N GLU A 116 -6.38 18.60 -17.12
CA GLU A 116 -6.71 18.00 -18.41
C GLU A 116 -7.61 16.76 -18.28
N GLN A 117 -7.60 16.12 -17.10
CA GLN A 117 -8.44 14.97 -16.76
C GLN A 117 -8.41 13.86 -17.84
N LYS A 118 -7.21 13.58 -18.38
CA LYS A 118 -6.99 12.63 -19.48
C LYS A 118 -7.38 11.18 -19.15
N TYR A 119 -7.47 10.84 -17.88
CA TYR A 119 -7.78 9.52 -17.35
C TYR A 119 -8.86 9.64 -16.27
N SER A 120 -9.85 8.75 -16.34
CA SER A 120 -10.98 8.70 -15.41
C SER A 120 -11.37 7.27 -15.02
N LYS A 121 -10.63 6.27 -15.53
CA LYS A 121 -10.81 4.84 -15.26
C LYS A 121 -9.45 4.15 -15.31
N GLY A 122 -9.29 3.10 -14.51
CA GLY A 122 -8.15 2.21 -14.59
C GLY A 122 -8.06 1.31 -13.36
N THR A 123 -7.38 0.18 -13.52
CA THR A 123 -7.19 -0.80 -12.44
C THR A 123 -5.73 -1.16 -12.32
N VAL A 124 -5.34 -1.60 -11.12
CA VAL A 124 -4.09 -2.31 -10.87
C VAL A 124 -4.46 -3.75 -10.53
N THR A 125 -4.02 -4.68 -11.38
CA THR A 125 -4.23 -6.11 -11.16
C THR A 125 -2.88 -6.77 -10.84
N LEU A 126 -2.80 -7.43 -9.69
CA LEU A 126 -1.71 -8.34 -9.36
C LEU A 126 -2.13 -9.74 -9.84
N ASP A 127 -1.55 -10.14 -10.97
CA ASP A 127 -1.68 -11.47 -11.55
C ASP A 127 -0.75 -12.44 -10.80
N LEU A 128 -1.34 -13.32 -9.97
CA LEU A 128 -0.58 -14.28 -9.18
C LEU A 128 -0.57 -15.64 -9.89
N ASN A 129 0.61 -16.27 -9.94
CA ASN A 129 0.80 -17.61 -10.51
C ASN A 129 -0.13 -18.70 -9.93
N SER A 130 -0.75 -18.46 -8.77
CA SER A 130 -1.76 -19.33 -8.18
C SER A 130 -3.12 -19.29 -8.91
N GLY A 131 -3.27 -18.49 -9.96
CA GLY A 131 -4.54 -18.23 -10.65
C GLY A 131 -5.51 -17.34 -9.86
N LYS A 132 -5.01 -16.58 -8.88
CA LYS A 132 -5.82 -15.65 -8.07
C LYS A 132 -5.37 -14.23 -8.38
N ASP A 133 -6.32 -13.37 -8.75
CA ASP A 133 -6.04 -11.96 -8.94
C ASP A 133 -6.36 -11.15 -7.69
N ILE A 134 -5.56 -10.09 -7.47
CA ILE A 134 -5.90 -9.00 -6.55
C ILE A 134 -6.06 -7.74 -7.38
N VAL A 135 -7.25 -7.14 -7.35
CA VAL A 135 -7.61 -6.00 -8.20
C VAL A 135 -7.88 -4.78 -7.32
N PHE A 136 -7.26 -3.66 -7.68
CA PHE A 136 -7.53 -2.34 -7.10
C PHE A 136 -8.05 -1.40 -8.19
N ASP A 137 -9.13 -0.68 -7.91
CA ASP A 137 -9.57 0.45 -8.74
C ASP A 137 -8.72 1.69 -8.41
N LEU A 138 -8.15 2.32 -9.44
CA LEU A 138 -7.37 3.55 -9.30
C LEU A 138 -8.24 4.73 -8.85
N TYR A 139 -9.54 4.72 -9.18
CA TYR A 139 -10.47 5.82 -8.91
C TYR A 139 -11.46 5.47 -7.78
N TYR A 140 -11.07 4.55 -6.89
CA TYR A 140 -11.80 4.33 -5.64
C TYR A 140 -11.44 5.42 -4.62
N PHE A 141 -12.40 6.29 -4.32
CA PHE A 141 -12.25 7.39 -3.36
C PHE A 141 -12.81 7.10 -1.97
N GLY A 142 -13.35 5.90 -1.74
CA GLY A 142 -14.09 5.59 -0.51
C GLY A 142 -15.25 6.56 -0.29
N ASN A 143 -15.40 7.03 0.94
CA ASN A 143 -16.31 8.10 1.34
C ASN A 143 -15.71 9.52 1.18
N GLY A 144 -14.44 9.62 0.77
CA GLY A 144 -13.76 10.90 0.58
C GLY A 144 -13.34 11.58 1.88
N ASP A 145 -13.07 10.83 2.96
CA ASP A 145 -12.56 11.41 4.21
C ASP A 145 -11.26 12.20 3.97
N PHE A 146 -11.40 13.52 3.89
CA PHE A 146 -10.34 14.50 4.05
C PHE A 146 -10.55 15.12 5.42
N ASN A 147 -9.71 14.78 6.40
CA ASN A 147 -9.66 15.55 7.64
C ASN A 147 -9.23 16.98 7.27
N SER A 148 -10.19 17.88 7.13
CA SER A 148 -9.99 19.33 6.96
C SER A 148 -9.58 19.98 8.27
#